data_AF-A0AA91LSH3-F1
#
_entry.id   AF-A0AA91LSH3-F1
#
_cell.length_a   1.000
_cell.length_b   1.000
_cell.length_c   1.000
_cell.angle_alpha   90.00
_cell.angle_beta   90.00
_cell.angle_gamma   90.00
#
_symmetry.space_group_name_H-M   'P 1'
#
loop_
_entity.id
_entity.type
_entity.pdbx_description
1 polymer ?
#
loop_
_entity_poly.entity_id
_entity_poly.type
_entity_poly.pdbx_seq_one_letter_code
_entity_poly.pdbx_strand_id
1 'polypeptide(L)'
;RALAGMPERLQLPTDRPYPSVADYRAASVAVEWPAELQQQVARVARAHNATSFMVIQAALAVLLSELSASSDVAVGFPIAGRRDPALDELVGFFVNTLVLRLDVAGDPTLAELLAQVRARSLEAFEHQDVPFEVLV
;
A
#
# COMPACT_ATOMS: atom_id res chain seq x y z
N ARG A 1 5.26 15.25 6.60
CA ARG A 1 6.11 14.75 7.71
C ARG A 1 6.11 13.23 7.83
N ALA A 2 5.00 12.53 7.57
CA ALA A 2 4.94 11.06 7.65
C ALA A 2 5.98 10.32 6.77
N LEU A 3 6.37 10.90 5.63
CA LEU A 3 7.34 10.31 4.70
C LEU A 3 8.80 10.75 4.95
N ALA A 4 9.06 11.60 5.96
CA ALA A 4 10.41 12.10 6.22
C ALA A 4 11.33 10.96 6.72
N GLY A 5 12.57 10.95 6.23
CA GLY A 5 13.60 9.98 6.65
C GLY A 5 13.35 8.55 6.17
N MET A 6 12.49 8.37 5.17
CA MET A 6 12.33 7.06 4.54
C MET A 6 13.59 6.66 3.78
N PRO A 7 13.91 5.35 3.72
CA PRO A 7 14.95 4.87 2.83
C PRO A 7 14.58 5.18 1.38
N GLU A 8 15.57 5.59 0.58
CA GLU A 8 15.37 5.87 -0.85
C GLU A 8 14.86 4.65 -1.63
N ARG A 9 15.20 3.45 -1.14
CA ARG A 9 14.85 2.18 -1.77
C ARG A 9 14.73 1.06 -0.75
N LEU A 10 13.71 0.23 -0.94
CA LEU A 10 13.62 -1.07 -0.31
C LEU A 10 14.56 -2.08 -1.01
N GLN A 11 15.45 -2.72 -0.26
CA GLN A 11 16.40 -3.69 -0.80
C GLN A 11 15.73 -5.04 -1.00
N LEU A 12 15.18 -5.30 -2.19
CA LEU A 12 14.55 -6.58 -2.53
C LEU A 12 15.57 -7.58 -3.08
N PRO A 13 15.31 -8.90 -2.95
CA PRO A 13 16.20 -9.95 -3.48
C PRO A 13 16.07 -10.04 -5.00
N THR A 14 16.67 -9.09 -5.71
CA THR A 14 16.61 -9.01 -7.18
C THR A 14 17.61 -9.96 -7.84
N ASP A 15 17.19 -10.66 -8.89
CA ASP A 15 18.06 -11.55 -9.68
C ASP A 15 19.18 -10.83 -10.44
N ARG A 16 19.03 -9.51 -10.65
CA ARG A 16 19.97 -8.67 -11.41
C ARG A 16 20.13 -7.31 -10.73
N PRO A 17 21.30 -6.65 -10.89
CA PRO A 17 21.48 -5.28 -10.42
C PRO A 17 20.47 -4.32 -11.06
N TYR A 18 20.07 -3.30 -10.30
CA TYR A 18 19.25 -2.23 -10.83
C TYR A 18 20.00 -1.43 -11.91
N PRO A 19 19.40 -1.19 -13.08
CA PRO A 19 20.00 -0.35 -14.11
C PRO A 19 20.04 1.12 -13.67
N SER A 20 20.97 1.90 -14.22
CA SER A 20 21.07 3.35 -13.97
C SER A 20 19.92 4.14 -14.61
N VAL A 21 19.28 3.60 -15.64
CA VAL A 21 18.11 4.16 -16.32
C VAL A 21 17.06 3.06 -16.46
N ALA A 22 15.81 3.36 -16.12
CA ALA A 22 14.71 2.42 -16.24
C ALA A 22 14.39 2.14 -17.72
N ASP A 23 14.30 0.87 -18.10
CA ASP A 23 13.91 0.44 -19.45
C ASP A 23 12.39 0.19 -19.58
N TYR A 24 11.65 0.29 -18.46
CA TYR A 24 10.21 0.10 -18.34
C TYR A 24 9.68 -1.25 -18.86
N ARG A 25 10.54 -2.27 -18.96
CA ARG A 25 10.11 -3.63 -19.34
C ARG A 25 9.47 -4.32 -18.14
N ALA A 26 8.28 -4.87 -18.34
CA ALA A 26 7.52 -5.57 -17.31
C ALA A 26 6.98 -6.91 -17.82
N ALA A 27 6.71 -7.79 -16.87
CA ALA A 27 5.94 -9.02 -17.07
C ALA A 27 4.92 -9.13 -15.94
N SER A 28 3.85 -9.89 -16.16
CA SER A 28 2.79 -10.11 -15.18
C SER A 28 2.71 -11.58 -14.80
N VAL A 29 2.57 -11.86 -13.51
CA VAL A 29 2.27 -13.21 -13.00
C VAL A 29 0.88 -13.16 -12.39
N ALA A 30 -0.05 -13.93 -12.96
CA ALA A 30 -1.38 -14.08 -12.39
C ALA A 30 -1.31 -15.01 -11.17
N VAL A 31 -1.89 -14.57 -10.06
CA VAL A 31 -2.04 -15.39 -8.85
C VAL A 31 -3.52 -15.52 -8.56
N GLU A 32 -4.01 -16.76 -8.55
CA GLU A 32 -5.39 -17.06 -8.22
C GLU A 32 -5.51 -17.44 -6.75
N TRP A 33 -6.52 -16.89 -6.07
CA TRP A 33 -6.76 -17.18 -4.66
C TRP A 33 -8.04 -18.00 -4.51
N PRO A 34 -7.99 -19.13 -3.78
CA PRO A 34 -9.18 -19.91 -3.47
C PRO A 34 -10.27 -19.05 -2.79
N ALA A 35 -11.53 -19.35 -3.06
CA ALA A 35 -12.66 -18.61 -2.50
C ALA A 35 -12.64 -18.64 -0.95
N GLU A 36 -12.17 -19.73 -0.38
CA GLU A 36 -12.03 -19.92 1.06
C GLU A 36 -11.06 -18.91 1.68
N LEU A 37 -9.95 -18.60 1.00
CA LEU A 37 -8.99 -17.59 1.44
C LEU A 37 -9.63 -16.20 1.40
N GLN A 38 -10.36 -15.88 0.33
CA GLN A 38 -11.07 -14.60 0.22
C GLN A 38 -12.09 -14.41 1.35
N GLN A 39 -12.81 -15.49 1.70
CA GLN A 39 -13.75 -15.48 2.83
C GLN A 39 -13.04 -15.32 4.18
N GLN A 40 -11.87 -15.94 4.36
CA GLN A 40 -11.05 -15.74 5.56
C GLN A 40 -10.59 -14.29 5.70
N VAL A 41 -10.07 -13.70 4.62
CA VAL A 41 -9.68 -12.27 4.58
C VAL A 41 -10.86 -11.38 4.94
N ALA A 42 -12.04 -11.62 4.35
CA ALA A 42 -13.24 -10.84 4.67
C ALA A 42 -13.68 -10.97 6.14
N ARG A 43 -13.52 -12.16 6.74
CA ARG A 43 -13.82 -12.37 8.17
C ARG A 43 -12.85 -11.61 9.07
N VAL A 44 -11.54 -11.68 8.79
CA VAL A 44 -10.52 -10.93 9.53
C VAL A 44 -10.78 -9.43 9.42
N ALA A 45 -11.04 -8.93 8.21
CA ALA A 45 -11.35 -7.52 7.97
C ALA A 45 -12.52 -7.06 8.86
N ARG A 46 -13.63 -7.81 8.87
CA ARG A 46 -14.81 -7.51 9.71
C ARG A 46 -14.50 -7.55 11.20
N ALA A 47 -13.75 -8.55 11.66
CA ALA A 47 -13.39 -8.69 13.08
C ALA A 47 -12.56 -7.51 13.61
N HIS A 48 -11.78 -6.86 12.74
CA HIS A 48 -10.92 -5.74 13.09
C HIS A 48 -11.45 -4.36 12.64
N ASN A 49 -12.72 -4.26 12.21
CA ASN A 49 -13.30 -3.03 11.65
C ASN A 49 -12.44 -2.42 10.52
N ALA A 50 -11.88 -3.29 9.67
CA ALA A 50 -11.05 -2.96 8.54
C ALA A 50 -11.71 -3.42 7.23
N THR A 51 -11.18 -2.99 6.09
CA THR A 51 -11.58 -3.50 4.78
C THR A 51 -10.68 -4.67 4.36
N SER A 52 -11.15 -5.53 3.46
CA SER A 52 -10.28 -6.58 2.88
C SER A 52 -9.03 -5.98 2.24
N PHE A 53 -9.15 -4.79 1.65
CA PHE A 53 -8.01 -4.06 1.09
C PHE A 53 -6.95 -3.74 2.15
N MET A 54 -7.34 -3.23 3.33
CA MET A 54 -6.42 -2.98 4.44
C MET A 54 -5.70 -4.25 4.92
N VAL A 55 -6.39 -5.39 4.90
CA VAL A 55 -5.78 -6.70 5.23
C VAL A 55 -4.71 -7.08 4.21
N ILE A 56 -4.98 -6.91 2.91
CA ILE A 56 -4.00 -7.19 1.86
C ILE A 56 -2.82 -6.21 1.92
N GLN A 57 -3.06 -4.94 2.24
CA GLN A 57 -1.99 -3.95 2.44
C GLN A 57 -1.07 -4.34 3.58
N ALA A 58 -1.62 -4.77 4.73
CA ALA A 58 -0.84 -5.26 5.85
C ALA A 58 -0.02 -6.50 5.47
N ALA A 59 -0.65 -7.48 4.81
CA ALA A 59 0.03 -8.70 4.37
C ALA A 59 1.18 -8.42 3.39
N LEU A 60 0.98 -7.50 2.44
CA LEU A 60 2.01 -7.08 1.50
C LEU A 60 3.17 -6.40 2.21
N ALA A 61 2.91 -5.53 3.19
CA ALA A 61 3.97 -4.85 3.93
C ALA A 61 4.81 -5.84 4.77
N VAL A 62 4.16 -6.82 5.41
CA VAL A 62 4.87 -7.90 6.11
C VAL A 62 5.75 -8.70 5.15
N LEU A 63 5.20 -9.11 4.00
CA LEU A 63 5.97 -9.82 2.98
C LEU A 63 7.19 -9.01 2.51
N LEU A 64 7.01 -7.72 2.24
CA LEU A 64 8.08 -6.84 1.80
C LEU A 64 9.14 -6.63 2.90
N SER A 65 8.74 -6.54 4.16
CA SER A 65 9.66 -6.48 5.30
C SER A 65 10.52 -7.73 5.37
N GLU A 66 9.90 -8.91 5.31
CA GLU A 66 10.61 -10.20 5.34
C GLU A 66 11.60 -10.33 4.17
N LEU A 67 11.17 -9.96 2.96
CA LEU A 67 12.03 -10.05 1.77
C LEU A 67 13.19 -9.06 1.80
N SER A 68 13.02 -7.90 2.46
CA SER A 68 14.02 -6.83 2.47
C SER A 68 14.85 -6.73 3.74
N ALA A 69 14.51 -7.52 4.77
CA ALA A 69 15.01 -7.38 6.13
C ALA A 69 14.87 -5.93 6.68
N SER A 70 13.87 -5.17 6.21
CA SER A 70 13.58 -3.80 6.62
C SER A 70 12.27 -3.74 7.38
N SER A 71 12.31 -3.23 8.61
CA SER A 71 11.11 -3.03 9.42
C SER A 71 10.31 -1.77 9.06
N ASP A 72 10.85 -0.89 8.21
CA ASP A 72 10.17 0.31 7.71
C ASP A 72 9.87 0.13 6.22
N VAL A 73 8.59 -0.01 5.90
CA VAL A 73 8.11 -0.33 4.54
C VAL A 73 7.07 0.70 4.12
N ALA A 74 7.22 1.21 2.89
CA ALA A 74 6.24 2.09 2.28
C ALA A 74 5.74 1.55 0.95
N VAL A 75 4.42 1.57 0.77
CA VAL A 75 3.76 1.08 -0.43
C VAL A 75 2.79 2.13 -0.96
N GLY A 76 2.87 2.39 -2.27
CA GLY A 76 1.96 3.28 -2.99
C GLY A 76 0.70 2.54 -3.45
N PHE A 77 -0.46 3.15 -3.30
CA PHE A 77 -1.73 2.62 -3.79
C PHE A 77 -2.50 3.68 -4.58
N PRO A 78 -3.03 3.35 -5.76
CA PRO A 78 -3.86 4.28 -6.53
C PRO A 78 -5.24 4.43 -5.88
N ILE A 79 -5.75 5.65 -5.90
CA ILE A 79 -7.12 6.03 -5.52
C ILE A 79 -7.79 6.77 -6.67
N ALA A 80 -9.10 6.62 -6.82
CA ALA A 80 -9.83 7.18 -7.95
C ALA A 80 -9.83 8.72 -8.03
N GLY A 81 -9.64 9.42 -6.90
CA GLY A 81 -9.62 10.89 -6.80
C GLY A 81 -10.92 11.60 -7.22
N ARG A 82 -12.03 10.86 -7.34
CA ARG A 82 -13.37 11.38 -7.68
C ARG A 82 -14.19 11.58 -6.41
N ARG A 83 -13.98 12.70 -5.71
CA ARG A 83 -14.73 13.04 -4.47
C ARG A 83 -15.98 13.85 -4.75
N ASP A 84 -15.93 14.70 -5.76
CA ASP A 84 -17.07 15.49 -6.18
C ASP A 84 -17.94 14.64 -7.12
N PRO A 85 -19.23 14.41 -6.79
CA PRO A 85 -20.15 13.69 -7.67
C PRO A 85 -20.20 14.26 -9.10
N ALA A 86 -19.89 15.54 -9.29
CA ALA A 86 -19.80 16.16 -10.62
C ALA A 86 -18.67 15.55 -11.49
N LEU A 87 -17.70 14.87 -10.89
CA LEU A 87 -16.59 14.22 -11.58
C LEU A 87 -16.88 12.76 -11.93
N ASP A 88 -17.97 12.17 -11.44
CA ASP A 88 -18.24 10.74 -11.60
C ASP A 88 -18.41 10.33 -13.07
N GLU A 89 -19.09 11.17 -13.87
CA GLU A 89 -19.32 10.91 -15.30
C GLU A 89 -18.25 11.53 -16.20
N LEU A 90 -17.26 12.23 -15.63
CA LEU A 90 -16.26 12.96 -16.41
C LEU A 90 -15.13 12.03 -16.89
N VAL A 91 -14.81 12.13 -18.17
CA VAL A 91 -13.64 11.46 -18.76
C VAL A 91 -12.41 12.33 -18.51
N GLY A 92 -11.46 11.82 -17.72
CA GLY A 92 -10.24 12.53 -17.35
C GLY A 92 -9.36 11.72 -16.40
N PHE A 93 -8.12 12.17 -16.17
CA PHE A 93 -7.17 11.54 -15.27
C PHE A 93 -7.32 12.12 -13.85
N PHE A 94 -7.98 11.37 -12.98
CA PHE A 94 -8.24 11.76 -11.58
C PHE A 94 -7.51 10.85 -10.57
N VAL A 95 -6.76 9.86 -11.05
CA VAL A 95 -6.07 8.91 -10.17
C VAL A 95 -5.00 9.65 -9.37
N ASN A 96 -5.06 9.54 -8.05
CA ASN A 96 -3.99 9.98 -7.16
C ASN A 96 -3.34 8.75 -6.51
N THR A 97 -2.12 8.88 -6.00
CA THR A 97 -1.42 7.80 -5.29
C THR A 97 -1.22 8.18 -3.83
N LEU A 98 -1.61 7.27 -2.93
CA LEU A 98 -1.32 7.40 -1.49
C LEU A 98 -0.19 6.47 -1.11
N VAL A 99 0.70 6.97 -0.26
CA VAL A 99 1.77 6.17 0.32
C VAL A 99 1.39 5.74 1.72
N LEU A 100 1.32 4.43 1.92
CA LEU A 100 1.13 3.81 3.22
C LEU A 100 2.51 3.38 3.74
N ARG A 101 3.03 4.09 4.73
CA ARG A 101 4.24 3.72 5.47
C ARG A 101 3.86 2.98 6.74
N LEU A 102 4.40 1.79 6.94
CA LEU A 102 4.16 0.93 8.08
C LEU A 102 5.48 0.59 8.77
N ASP A 103 5.43 0.59 10.09
CA ASP A 103 6.52 0.11 10.94
C ASP A 103 6.13 -1.26 11.47
N VAL A 104 6.91 -2.26 11.08
CA VAL A 104 6.75 -3.65 11.50
C VAL A 104 7.84 -4.08 12.51
N ALA A 105 8.58 -3.12 13.06
CA ALA A 105 9.57 -3.41 14.10
C ALA A 105 8.89 -3.95 15.38
N GLY A 106 9.60 -4.83 16.08
CA GLY A 106 9.15 -5.36 17.37
C GLY A 106 8.11 -6.48 17.29
N ASP A 107 7.94 -7.10 16.12
CA ASP A 107 7.03 -8.24 15.88
C ASP A 107 5.57 -7.93 16.28
N PRO A 108 4.93 -6.91 15.66
CA PRO A 108 3.58 -6.51 16.00
C PRO A 108 2.58 -7.60 15.61
N THR A 109 1.55 -7.73 16.42
CA THR A 109 0.41 -8.58 16.09
C THR A 109 -0.32 -8.06 14.84
N LEU A 110 -1.02 -8.96 14.15
CA LEU A 110 -1.87 -8.57 13.01
C LEU A 110 -2.88 -7.47 13.38
N ALA A 111 -3.41 -7.50 14.60
CA ALA A 111 -4.36 -6.50 15.08
C ALA A 111 -3.72 -5.10 15.17
N GLU A 112 -2.48 -5.02 15.65
CA GLU A 112 -1.72 -3.77 15.73
C GLU A 112 -1.37 -3.24 14.35
N LEU A 113 -0.95 -4.12 13.43
CA LEU A 113 -0.70 -3.73 12.04
C LEU A 113 -1.96 -3.22 11.36
N LEU A 114 -3.10 -3.89 11.53
CA LEU A 114 -4.37 -3.42 10.97
C LEU A 114 -4.82 -2.08 11.58
N ALA A 115 -4.54 -1.85 12.87
CA ALA A 115 -4.79 -0.57 13.50
C ALA A 115 -3.90 0.54 12.90
N GLN A 116 -2.62 0.27 12.68
CA GLN A 116 -1.71 1.19 11.98
C GLN A 116 -2.21 1.51 10.56
N VAL A 117 -2.54 0.47 9.77
CA VAL A 117 -3.05 0.63 8.41
C VAL A 117 -4.32 1.47 8.38
N ARG A 118 -5.26 1.22 9.29
CA ARG A 118 -6.52 1.96 9.36
C ARG A 118 -6.28 3.43 9.73
N ALA A 119 -5.47 3.70 10.74
CA ALA A 119 -5.13 5.06 11.17
C ALA A 119 -4.46 5.84 10.04
N ARG A 120 -3.47 5.23 9.38
CA ARG A 120 -2.74 5.84 8.26
C ARG A 120 -3.60 6.00 7.02
N SER A 121 -4.48 5.05 6.74
CA SER A 121 -5.42 5.17 5.63
C SER A 121 -6.36 6.34 5.87
N LEU A 122 -6.89 6.49 7.09
CA LEU A 122 -7.78 7.60 7.43
C LEU A 122 -7.07 8.96 7.37
N GLU A 123 -5.85 9.06 7.91
CA GLU A 123 -4.99 10.25 7.81
C GLU A 123 -4.65 10.57 6.34
N ALA A 124 -4.37 9.55 5.54
CA ALA A 124 -4.16 9.70 4.10
C ALA A 124 -5.45 10.13 3.39
N PHE A 125 -6.63 9.64 3.80
CA PHE A 125 -7.92 10.13 3.35
C PHE A 125 -8.11 11.62 3.69
N GLU A 126 -7.66 12.10 4.84
CA GLU A 126 -7.75 13.53 5.18
C GLU A 126 -6.81 14.42 4.34
N HIS A 127 -5.81 13.85 3.66
CA HIS A 127 -4.80 14.59 2.89
C HIS A 127 -4.75 14.25 1.38
N GLN A 128 -5.76 13.55 0.84
CA GLN A 128 -5.79 13.11 -0.58
C GLN A 128 -5.84 14.24 -1.60
N ASP A 129 -6.14 15.46 -1.15
CA ASP A 129 -6.25 16.63 -2.01
C ASP A 129 -4.85 17.18 -2.41
N VAL A 130 -3.78 16.60 -1.84
CA VAL A 130 -2.41 16.87 -2.24
C VAL A 130 -2.04 15.89 -3.38
N PRO A 131 -1.77 16.38 -4.60
CA PRO A 131 -1.31 15.53 -5.69
C PRO A 131 0.00 14.81 -5.30
N PHE A 132 0.12 13.52 -5.62
CA PHE A 132 1.38 12.79 -5.36
C PHE A 132 2.61 13.50 -5.97
N GLU A 133 2.45 14.15 -7.12
CA GLU A 133 3.52 14.88 -7.81
C GLU A 133 4.15 16.02 -6.98
N VAL A 134 3.45 16.56 -5.98
CA VAL A 134 4.01 17.61 -5.10
C VAL A 134 4.64 17.05 -3.82
N LEU A 135 4.62 15.72 -3.62
CA LEU A 135 5.24 15.03 -2.49
C LEU A 135 6.63 14.46 -2.81
N VAL A 136 7.02 14.45 -4.09
CA VAL A 136 8.27 13.90 -4.62
C VAL A 136 9.37 14.97 -4.68
#